data_AF-A0A838TRR1-F1
#
_entry.id   AF-A0A838TRR1-F1
#
_cell.length_a   1.000
_cell.length_b   1.000
_cell.length_c   1.000
_cell.angle_alpha   90.00
_cell.angle_beta   90.00
_cell.angle_gamma   90.00
#
_symmetry.space_group_name_H-M   'P 1'
#
loop_
_entity.id
_entity.type
_entity.pdbx_description
1 polymer ?
#
loop_
_entity_poly.entity_id
_entity_poly.type
_entity_poly.pdbx_seq_one_letter_code
_entity_poly.pdbx_strand_id
1 'polypeptide(L)'
;MHLTDILKKFCLENYFVRPFGNGLINNTWIVENSKGGKEFILQKINQNIFKSPQDIAFNIRLVADHLQHNHPDYLFTGPMQSVDGKDLIKSKEEYFRLFPFVKNSHTID
;
A
#
# COMPACT_ATOMS: atom_id res chain seq x y z
N MET A 1 -3.54 -17.61 3.78
CA MET A 1 -2.23 -17.05 4.21
C MET A 1 -2.57 -15.79 4.96
N HIS A 2 -1.94 -15.54 6.11
CA HIS A 2 -2.33 -14.43 6.97
C HIS A 2 -1.71 -13.14 6.43
N LEU A 3 -2.42 -12.00 6.52
CA LEU A 3 -1.93 -10.69 6.08
C LEU A 3 -0.59 -10.33 6.75
N THR A 4 -0.31 -10.88 7.93
CA THR A 4 0.96 -10.79 8.64
C THR A 4 2.16 -11.29 7.81
N ASP A 5 1.99 -12.32 6.98
CA ASP A 5 3.07 -12.82 6.11
C ASP A 5 3.40 -11.83 4.98
N ILE A 6 2.40 -11.05 4.54
CA ILE A 6 2.61 -9.96 3.57
C ILE A 6 3.37 -8.82 4.23
N LEU A 7 3.00 -8.44 5.46
CA LEU A 7 3.65 -7.35 6.18
C LEU A 7 5.15 -7.60 6.43
N LYS A 8 5.54 -8.85 6.71
CA LYS A 8 6.95 -9.24 6.85
C LYS A 8 7.78 -8.94 5.59
N LYS A 9 7.18 -9.04 4.39
CA LYS A 9 7.85 -8.67 3.13
C LYS A 9 8.13 -7.16 3.01
N PHE A 10 7.51 -6.34 3.85
CA PHE A 10 7.78 -4.90 3.98
C PHE A 10 8.58 -4.57 5.26
N CYS A 11 9.20 -5.55 5.91
CA CYS A 11 9.91 -5.38 7.18
C CYS A 11 9.02 -4.87 8.34
N LEU A 12 7.71 -5.11 8.26
CA LEU A 12 6.75 -4.69 9.29
C LEU A 12 6.46 -5.82 10.27
N GLU A 13 7.32 -5.94 11.28
CA GLU A 13 7.15 -6.86 12.41
C GLU A 13 6.39 -6.20 13.57
N ASN A 14 5.55 -6.96 14.29
CA ASN A 14 4.71 -6.47 15.40
C ASN A 14 3.62 -5.47 15.00
N TYR A 15 3.19 -5.56 13.74
CA TYR A 15 2.05 -4.83 13.20
C TYR A 15 0.80 -5.71 13.16
N PHE A 16 -0.35 -5.09 13.39
CA PHE A 16 -1.66 -5.71 13.21
C PHE A 16 -2.46 -4.97 12.14
N VAL A 17 -3.48 -5.62 11.61
CA VAL A 17 -4.29 -5.12 10.50
C VAL A 17 -5.75 -5.06 10.90
N ARG A 18 -6.44 -3.99 10.51
CA ARG A 18 -7.90 -3.86 10.65
C ARG A 18 -8.51 -3.31 9.36
N PRO A 19 -9.74 -3.71 8.99
CA PRO A 19 -10.43 -3.11 7.84
C PRO A 19 -10.46 -1.59 7.94
N PHE A 20 -10.32 -0.90 6.79
CA PHE A 20 -10.25 0.55 6.76
C PHE A 20 -11.00 1.16 5.58
N GLY A 21 -11.89 2.12 5.89
CA GLY A 21 -12.68 2.88 4.92
C GLY A 21 -13.85 2.11 4.30
N ASN A 22 -14.60 2.81 3.46
CA ASN A 22 -15.77 2.31 2.72
C ASN A 22 -15.46 2.04 1.23
N GLY A 23 -14.20 1.78 0.90
CA GLY A 23 -13.73 1.67 -0.49
C GLY A 23 -14.43 0.55 -1.27
N LEU A 24 -14.87 0.87 -2.49
CA LEU A 24 -15.70 -0.03 -3.33
C LEU A 24 -14.90 -0.93 -4.28
N ILE A 25 -13.62 -0.61 -4.50
CA ILE A 25 -12.80 -1.24 -5.55
C ILE A 25 -11.84 -2.26 -4.95
N ASN A 26 -10.88 -1.81 -4.14
CA ASN A 26 -9.84 -2.64 -3.54
C ASN A 26 -10.15 -2.92 -2.07
N ASN A 27 -9.80 -4.11 -1.58
CA ASN A 27 -9.86 -4.37 -0.14
C ASN A 27 -8.74 -3.59 0.54
N THR A 28 -9.10 -2.79 1.54
CA THR A 28 -8.20 -1.85 2.20
C THR A 28 -8.18 -2.13 3.70
N TRP A 29 -6.98 -2.18 4.26
CA TRP A 29 -6.73 -2.32 5.68
C TRP A 29 -5.75 -1.23 6.13
N ILE A 30 -5.93 -0.75 7.35
CA ILE A 30 -4.91 0.03 8.03
C ILE A 30 -4.03 -0.94 8.85
N VAL A 31 -2.74 -0.63 8.84
CA VAL A 31 -1.66 -1.41 9.45
C VAL A 31 -1.08 -0.57 10.58
N GLU A 32 -1.25 -1.04 11.80
CA GLU A 32 -0.93 -0.29 13.02
C GLU A 32 0.15 -1.03 13.84
N ASN A 33 1.07 -0.27 14.43
CA ASN A 33 2.13 -0.82 15.27
C ASN A 33 1.62 -0.99 16.70
N SER A 34 1.79 -2.19 17.28
CA SER A 34 1.40 -2.49 18.67
C SER A 34 2.05 -1.60 19.74
N LYS A 35 3.23 -1.02 19.45
CA LYS A 35 3.97 -0.13 20.37
C LYS A 35 3.83 1.35 20.02
N GLY A 36 2.91 1.69 19.12
CA GLY A 36 2.84 3.01 18.50
C GLY A 36 3.92 3.19 17.41
N GLY A 37 3.66 4.06 16.44
CA GLY A 37 4.62 4.32 15.36
C GLY A 37 3.98 4.81 14.06
N LYS A 38 4.71 4.56 12.96
CA LYS A 38 4.21 4.81 11.60
C LYS A 38 3.09 3.82 11.29
N GLU A 39 2.03 4.34 10.70
CA GLU A 39 0.87 3.59 10.23
C GLU A 39 0.93 3.50 8.71
N PHE A 40 0.32 2.45 8.16
CA PHE A 40 0.31 2.20 6.73
C PHE A 40 -1.07 1.77 6.26
N ILE A 41 -1.29 1.87 4.96
CA ILE A 41 -2.46 1.32 4.29
C ILE A 41 -2.01 0.14 3.44
N LEU A 42 -2.51 -1.05 3.76
CA LEU A 42 -2.35 -2.25 2.94
C LEU A 42 -3.56 -2.37 2.03
N GLN A 43 -3.33 -2.55 0.74
CA GLN A 43 -4.38 -2.83 -0.22
C GLN A 43 -4.14 -4.16 -0.92
N LYS A 44 -5.20 -4.95 -1.02
CA LYS A 44 -5.29 -6.06 -1.97
C LYS A 44 -5.97 -5.55 -3.24
N ILE A 45 -5.31 -5.72 -4.38
CA ILE A 45 -5.83 -5.30 -5.67
C ILE A 45 -6.98 -6.21 -6.08
N ASN A 46 -8.08 -5.60 -6.52
CA ASN A 46 -9.19 -6.32 -7.13
C ASN A 46 -8.88 -6.71 -8.58
N GLN A 47 -8.46 -7.96 -8.77
CA GLN A 47 -8.12 -8.52 -10.08
C GLN A 47 -9.32 -8.73 -11.01
N ASN A 48 -10.55 -8.58 -10.52
CA ASN A 48 -11.72 -8.58 -11.40
C ASN A 48 -11.82 -7.28 -12.19
N ILE A 49 -11.31 -6.19 -11.63
CA ILE A 49 -11.28 -4.85 -12.26
C ILE A 49 -9.91 -4.63 -12.91
N PHE A 50 -8.83 -4.84 -12.18
CA PHE A 50 -7.46 -4.67 -12.67
C PHE A 50 -6.87 -6.01 -13.12
N LYS A 51 -7.06 -6.35 -14.40
CA LYS A 51 -6.62 -7.64 -14.98
C LYS A 51 -5.10 -7.82 -14.99
N SER A 52 -4.36 -6.71 -15.05
CA SER A 52 -2.91 -6.66 -14.98
C SER A 52 -2.47 -5.76 -13.80
N PRO A 53 -2.41 -6.29 -12.57
CA PRO A 53 -2.01 -5.52 -11.39
C PRO A 53 -0.64 -4.86 -11.48
N GLN A 54 0.27 -5.42 -12.29
CA GLN A 54 1.59 -4.87 -12.56
C GLN A 54 1.52 -3.51 -13.24
N ASP A 55 0.57 -3.32 -14.17
CA ASP A 55 0.44 -2.07 -14.94
C ASP A 55 0.07 -0.91 -14.03
N ILE A 56 -0.84 -1.13 -13.07
CA ILE A 56 -1.19 -0.06 -12.12
C ILE A 56 -0.05 0.23 -11.13
N ALA A 57 0.75 -0.77 -10.76
CA ALA A 57 1.91 -0.56 -9.91
C ALA A 57 2.99 0.25 -10.65
N PHE A 58 3.26 -0.12 -11.91
CA PHE A 58 4.19 0.59 -12.80
C PHE A 58 3.77 2.05 -13.03
N ASN A 59 2.49 2.30 -13.35
CA ASN A 59 1.99 3.65 -13.56
C ASN A 59 2.13 4.53 -12.32
N ILE A 60 1.82 3.99 -11.13
CA ILE A 60 1.97 4.73 -9.88
C ILE A 60 3.45 5.02 -9.59
N ARG A 61 4.35 4.06 -9.85
CA ARG A 61 5.80 4.25 -9.72
C ARG A 61 6.31 5.36 -10.65
N LEU A 62 5.90 5.34 -11.92
CA LEU A 62 6.24 6.40 -12.88
C LEU A 62 5.80 7.79 -12.40
N VAL A 63 4.58 7.91 -11.87
CA VAL A 63 4.08 9.17 -11.30
C VAL A 63 4.87 9.58 -10.07
N ALA A 64 5.17 8.63 -9.17
CA ALA A 64 5.96 8.88 -7.96
C ALA A 64 7.35 9.43 -8.32
N ASP A 65 8.04 8.77 -9.23
CA ASP A 65 9.41 9.13 -9.63
C ASP A 65 9.42 10.48 -10.37
N HIS A 66 8.43 10.72 -11.23
CA HIS A 66 8.26 12.02 -11.90
C HIS A 66 8.05 13.16 -10.89
N LEU A 67 7.14 12.98 -9.92
CA LEU A 67 6.87 14.00 -8.91
C LEU A 67 8.06 14.20 -7.98
N GLN A 68 8.75 13.14 -7.58
CA GLN A 68 9.96 13.25 -6.77
C GLN A 68 11.06 14.05 -7.48
N HIS A 69 11.21 13.87 -8.80
CA HIS A 69 12.23 14.59 -9.57
C HIS A 69 11.86 16.04 -9.86
N ASN A 70 10.61 16.32 -10.26
CA ASN A 70 10.20 17.63 -10.77
C ASN A 70 9.52 18.51 -9.70
N HIS A 71 8.92 17.90 -8.69
CA HIS A 71 8.13 18.55 -7.64
C HIS A 71 8.38 17.89 -6.27
N PRO A 72 9.62 17.88 -5.74
CA PRO A 72 9.97 17.14 -4.53
C PRO A 72 9.19 17.56 -3.28
N ASP A 73 8.67 18.79 -3.25
CA ASP A 73 7.85 19.31 -2.15
C ASP A 73 6.38 18.87 -2.22
N TYR A 74 5.95 18.25 -3.33
CA TYR A 74 4.60 17.74 -3.48
C TYR A 74 4.43 16.43 -2.69
N LEU A 75 3.50 16.44 -1.73
CA LEU A 75 3.20 15.26 -0.91
C LEU A 75 2.42 14.21 -1.74
N PHE A 76 3.16 13.35 -2.45
CA PHE A 76 2.61 12.18 -3.12
C PHE A 76 2.76 10.92 -2.27
N THR A 77 1.66 10.25 -1.97
CA THR A 77 1.66 8.96 -1.26
C THR A 77 1.94 7.81 -2.22
N GLY A 78 3.20 7.67 -2.62
CA GLY A 78 3.67 6.53 -3.41
C GLY A 78 3.70 5.21 -2.61
N PRO A 79 3.69 4.05 -3.29
CA PRO A 79 3.79 2.76 -2.64
C PRO A 79 5.18 2.58 -2.01
N MET A 80 5.19 1.99 -0.82
CA MET A 80 6.39 1.53 -0.14
C MET A 80 6.90 0.27 -0.85
N GLN A 81 8.19 0.24 -1.16
CA GLN A 81 8.84 -0.96 -1.67
C GLN A 81 8.99 -2.00 -0.57
N SER A 82 8.85 -3.27 -0.96
CA SER A 82 9.23 -4.42 -0.14
C SER A 82 10.73 -4.50 0.06
N VAL A 83 11.15 -5.45 0.91
CA VAL A 83 12.58 -5.75 1.17
C VAL A 83 13.34 -6.15 -0.10
N ASP A 84 12.66 -6.65 -1.13
CA ASP A 84 13.22 -7.00 -2.43
C ASP A 84 13.01 -5.91 -3.50
N GLY A 85 12.65 -4.69 -3.09
CA GLY A 85 12.54 -3.52 -3.97
C GLY A 85 11.28 -3.50 -4.85
N LYS A 86 10.24 -4.28 -4.53
CA LYS A 86 9.02 -4.36 -5.34
C LYS A 86 7.91 -3.49 -4.75
N ASP A 87 7.22 -2.77 -5.63
CA ASP A 87 6.00 -2.02 -5.29
C ASP A 87 4.77 -2.89 -5.12
N LEU A 88 4.85 -4.12 -5.65
CA LEU A 88 3.75 -5.06 -5.67
C LEU A 88 4.21 -6.44 -5.24
N ILE A 89 3.59 -6.93 -4.17
CA ILE A 89 3.81 -8.26 -3.64
C ILE A 89 2.74 -9.20 -4.19
N LYS A 90 3.17 -10.19 -4.98
CA LYS A 90 2.35 -11.35 -5.30
C LYS A 90 2.41 -12.34 -4.13
N SER A 91 1.26 -12.82 -3.69
CA SER A 91 1.13 -13.90 -2.73
C SER A 91 0.02 -14.84 -3.16
N LYS A 92 0.39 -16.09 -3.48
CA LYS A 92 -0.46 -16.99 -4.28
C LYS A 92 -0.91 -16.27 -5.55
N GLU A 93 -2.20 -16.17 -5.80
CA GLU A 93 -2.75 -15.43 -6.95
C GLU A 93 -3.27 -14.04 -6.61
N GLU A 94 -2.95 -13.52 -5.42
CA GLU A 94 -3.38 -12.20 -4.97
C GLU A 94 -2.23 -11.20 -4.97
N TYR A 95 -2.55 -9.93 -5.23
CA TYR A 95 -1.57 -8.86 -5.31
C TYR A 95 -1.81 -7.80 -4.26
N PHE A 96 -0.74 -7.43 -3.56
CA PHE A 96 -0.75 -6.51 -2.44
C PHE A 96 0.24 -5.37 -2.64
N ARG A 97 -0.14 -4.18 -2.19
CA ARG A 97 0.72 -3.00 -2.15
C ARG A 97 0.51 -2.25 -0.84
N LEU A 98 1.55 -1.57 -0.39
CA LEU A 98 1.56 -0.86 0.88
C LEU A 98 1.81 0.63 0.64
N PHE A 99 1.08 1.49 1.34
CA PHE A 99 1.24 2.94 1.29
C PHE A 99 1.48 3.52 2.68
N PRO A 100 2.20 4.64 2.82
CA PRO A 100 2.20 5.39 4.06
C PRO A 100 0.77 5.88 4.38
N PHE A 101 0.37 5.81 5.65
CA PHE A 101 -0.87 6.43 6.09
C PHE A 101 -0.68 7.94 6.28
N VAL A 102 -1.58 8.75 5.74
CA VAL A 102 -1.56 10.21 5.89
C VAL A 102 -2.32 10.60 7.15
N LYS A 103 -1.59 10.86 8.23
CA LYS A 103 -2.18 11.36 9.49
C LYS A 103 -2.79 12.76 9.29
N ASN A 104 -3.77 13.10 10.12
CA ASN A 104 -4.51 14.37 10.08
C ASN A 104 -5.22 14.63 8.75
N SER A 105 -5.61 13.56 8.05
CA SER A 105 -6.48 13.61 6.88
C SER A 105 -7.87 13.06 7.22
N HIS A 106 -8.88 13.41 6.44
CA HIS A 106 -10.21 12.80 6.50
C HIS A 106 -10.69 12.49 5.09
N THR A 107 -11.46 11.42 4.95
CA THR A 107 -12.20 11.12 3.72
C THR A 107 -13.53 11.85 3.78
N ILE A 108 -13.92 12.50 2.68
CA ILE A 108 -15.27 13.04 2.50
C ILE A 108 -16.08 11.94 1.80
N ASP A 109 -17.18 11.53 2.42
CA ASP A 109 -18.14 10.58 1.86
C ASP A 109 -19.20 11.29 1.02
#